data_AF-A0A943SR88-F1
#
_entry.id   AF-A0A943SR88-F1
#
_cell.length_a   1.000
_cell.length_b   1.000
_cell.length_c   1.000
_cell.angle_alpha   90.00
_cell.angle_beta   90.00
_cell.angle_gamma   90.00
#
_symmetry.space_group_name_H-M   'P 1'
#
loop_
_entity.id
_entity.type
_entity.pdbx_description
1 polymer ?
#
loop_
_entity_poly.entity_id
_entity_poly.type
_entity_poly.pdbx_seq_one_letter_code
_entity_poly.pdbx_strand_id
1 'polypeptide(L)'
;MSKILKKISTAIVLSSVLIAPVFAQSIDIVINNKKVETPDAPYIKEERTLVPLRLISENLGIKVDWDNTNRQVVLKKSGGDILLPIQKDYYLVNGQKVPTEISGEIKNDRTFVPVRLIAELFDRNVGWDNNTKTVLINDKGQIPAPVVKSTNTFEEAKVLRVVDGDTIEIDRGKGKEKVRFVLVNTPETVHPKKGAEFFGKEASNFTKSQLTDKTVYLQKDTSDTDRYGRLLRYIWIERPSSDNPSNEEIKSKCFNAILLAGGYANVSTFPPDVKYVDLFRKIERQARDVNVGLWSQSFEINNGNKDPFEIDNENKVSNKASNKVVNKKQNKPVQTSGQTINANPKDKAYKYANGMIIANKNSGIYHVSSGRDYKKVSVKNAILYKTEQEAQNAGFRRAEK
;
A
#
# COMPACT_ATOMS: atom_id res chain seq x y z
N MET A 1 57.78 -35.94 -7.28
CA MET A 1 57.74 -34.69 -6.49
C MET A 1 57.40 -33.52 -7.40
N SER A 2 56.33 -32.79 -7.07
CA SER A 2 56.14 -31.33 -7.22
C SER A 2 56.00 -30.66 -8.62
N LYS A 3 54.74 -30.61 -9.08
CA LYS A 3 53.93 -29.42 -9.47
C LYS A 3 54.51 -28.34 -10.42
N ILE A 4 53.92 -28.25 -11.62
CA ILE A 4 53.93 -27.08 -12.52
C ILE A 4 52.73 -26.17 -12.17
N LEU A 5 53.01 -24.91 -11.80
CA LEU A 5 52.04 -23.88 -11.43
C LEU A 5 51.22 -23.39 -12.64
N LYS A 6 49.89 -23.50 -12.57
CA LYS A 6 48.95 -22.78 -13.44
C LYS A 6 48.83 -21.32 -12.95
N LYS A 7 49.10 -20.35 -13.83
CA LYS A 7 48.82 -18.93 -13.60
C LYS A 7 47.31 -18.69 -13.73
N ILE A 8 46.64 -18.39 -12.62
CA ILE A 8 45.24 -17.94 -12.61
C ILE A 8 45.26 -16.43 -12.79
N SER A 9 44.66 -15.95 -13.89
CA SER A 9 44.45 -14.53 -14.15
C SER A 9 43.14 -14.12 -13.47
N THR A 10 43.23 -13.40 -12.35
CA THR A 10 42.07 -12.90 -11.62
C THR A 10 41.58 -11.61 -12.26
N ALA A 11 40.42 -11.66 -12.94
CA ALA A 11 39.73 -10.48 -13.43
C ALA A 11 38.99 -9.80 -12.26
N ILE A 12 39.45 -8.62 -11.85
CA ILE A 12 38.77 -7.79 -10.85
C ILE A 12 37.65 -7.03 -11.57
N VAL A 13 36.41 -7.48 -11.41
CA VAL A 13 35.22 -6.74 -11.86
C VAL A 13 34.95 -5.65 -10.82
N LEU A 14 35.35 -4.42 -11.13
CA LEU A 14 35.07 -3.24 -10.31
C LEU A 14 33.58 -2.88 -10.45
N SER A 15 32.75 -3.45 -9.58
CA SER A 15 31.32 -3.11 -9.48
C SER A 15 31.17 -1.70 -8.89
N SER A 16 30.96 -0.71 -9.74
CA SER A 16 30.61 0.64 -9.33
C SER A 16 29.19 0.65 -8.76
N VAL A 17 29.06 0.68 -7.44
CA VAL A 17 27.79 0.91 -6.77
C VAL A 17 27.36 2.36 -7.06
N LEU A 18 26.40 2.54 -7.95
CA LEU A 18 25.70 3.80 -8.14
C LEU A 18 24.89 4.07 -6.87
N ILE A 19 25.43 4.86 -5.96
CA ILE A 19 24.69 5.41 -4.83
C ILE A 19 23.81 6.52 -5.42
N ALA A 20 22.54 6.21 -5.70
CA ALA A 20 21.57 7.26 -6.01
C ALA A 20 21.43 8.18 -4.78
N PRO A 21 21.43 9.51 -4.94
CA PRO A 21 21.24 10.42 -3.83
C PRO A 21 19.87 10.13 -3.21
N VAL A 22 19.87 9.70 -1.94
CA VAL A 22 18.67 9.61 -1.13
C VAL A 22 18.28 11.05 -0.78
N PHE A 23 17.29 11.60 -1.48
CA PHE A 23 16.71 12.88 -1.09
C PHE A 23 15.96 12.70 0.23
N ALA A 24 16.42 13.38 1.28
CA ALA A 24 15.71 13.42 2.55
C ALA A 24 14.39 14.18 2.35
N GLN A 25 13.27 13.55 2.68
CA GLN A 25 11.95 14.19 2.67
C GLN A 25 11.96 15.32 3.73
N SER A 26 11.74 16.56 3.31
CA SER A 26 11.74 17.73 4.19
C SER A 26 10.49 17.77 5.06
N ILE A 27 10.66 18.11 6.34
CA ILE A 27 9.56 18.30 7.29
C ILE A 27 9.22 19.79 7.37
N ASP A 28 7.96 20.13 7.13
CA ASP A 28 7.46 21.51 7.22
C ASP A 28 6.97 21.85 8.63
N ILE A 29 6.94 23.14 8.97
CA ILE A 29 6.32 23.66 10.20
C ILE A 29 5.26 24.70 9.82
N VAL A 30 4.07 24.57 10.39
CA VAL A 30 2.99 25.55 10.32
C VAL A 30 2.62 25.98 11.74
N ILE A 31 2.67 27.28 12.00
CA ILE A 31 2.31 27.88 13.30
C ILE A 31 1.13 28.81 13.07
N ASN A 32 0.01 28.59 13.78
CA ASN A 32 -1.21 29.38 13.66
C ASN A 32 -1.62 29.59 12.18
N ASN A 33 -1.68 28.50 11.41
CA ASN A 33 -1.97 28.47 9.96
C ASN A 33 -0.97 29.17 9.03
N LYS A 34 0.18 29.64 9.54
CA LYS A 34 1.25 30.23 8.74
C LYS A 34 2.41 29.25 8.60
N LYS A 35 2.77 28.90 7.36
CA LYS A 35 3.99 28.12 7.08
C LYS A 35 5.22 28.95 7.48
N VAL A 36 6.12 28.33 8.22
CA VAL A 36 7.35 28.95 8.71
C VAL A 36 8.53 28.36 7.93
N GLU A 37 9.42 29.24 7.47
CA GLU A 37 10.66 28.80 6.85
C GLU A 37 11.59 28.21 7.91
N THR A 38 12.18 27.07 7.58
CA THR A 38 13.04 26.28 8.47
C THR A 38 14.46 26.21 7.90
N PRO A 39 15.30 27.25 8.11
CA PRO A 39 16.71 27.20 7.71
C PRO A 39 17.43 25.96 8.24
N ASP A 40 17.06 25.57 9.46
CA ASP A 40 17.46 24.34 10.12
C ASP A 40 16.29 23.35 10.09
N ALA A 41 16.35 22.38 9.17
CA ALA A 41 15.24 21.47 8.90
C ALA A 41 14.92 20.57 10.11
N PRO A 42 13.63 20.42 10.48
CA PRO A 42 13.20 19.40 11.44
C PRO A 42 13.54 17.99 10.93
N TYR A 43 13.68 17.04 11.84
CA TYR A 43 14.00 15.66 11.50
C TYR A 43 13.36 14.67 12.46
N ILE A 44 13.22 13.42 12.02
CA ILE A 44 12.73 12.34 12.88
C ILE A 44 13.92 11.56 13.44
N LYS A 45 13.92 11.33 14.75
CA LYS A 45 14.88 10.49 15.47
C LYS A 45 14.14 9.70 16.54
N GLU A 46 14.36 8.38 16.58
CA GLU A 46 13.72 7.49 17.58
C GLU A 46 12.19 7.68 17.63
N GLU A 47 11.53 7.69 16.46
CA GLU A 47 10.08 7.92 16.30
C GLU A 47 9.57 9.29 16.78
N ARG A 48 10.46 10.24 17.08
CA ARG A 48 10.11 11.60 17.51
C ARG A 48 10.51 12.62 16.45
N THR A 49 9.59 13.53 16.14
CA THR A 49 9.91 14.69 15.31
C THR A 49 10.58 15.75 16.19
N LEU A 50 11.83 16.06 15.87
CA LEU A 50 12.62 17.08 16.52
C LEU A 50 12.58 18.37 15.70
N VAL A 51 12.29 19.48 16.37
CA VAL A 51 12.05 20.79 15.77
C VAL A 51 12.98 21.85 16.37
N PRO A 52 13.40 22.86 15.60
CA PRO A 52 14.25 23.94 16.09
C PRO A 52 13.49 24.79 17.12
N LEU A 53 13.93 24.74 18.39
CA LEU A 53 13.23 25.39 19.50
C LEU A 53 13.12 26.91 19.31
N ARG A 54 14.24 27.56 19.00
CA ARG A 54 14.31 29.02 18.86
C ARG A 54 13.33 29.54 17.79
N LEU A 55 13.31 28.90 16.62
CA LEU A 55 12.42 29.27 15.52
C LEU A 55 10.95 29.27 15.96
N ILE A 56 10.52 28.22 16.65
CA ILE A 56 9.15 28.10 17.13
C ILE A 56 8.87 29.11 18.23
N SER A 57 9.75 29.23 19.22
CA SER A 57 9.59 30.17 20.33
C SER A 57 9.47 31.62 19.85
N GLU A 58 10.33 32.05 18.94
CA GLU A 58 10.30 33.41 18.41
C GLU A 58 9.04 33.70 17.58
N ASN A 59 8.57 32.74 16.78
CA ASN A 59 7.28 32.86 16.08
C ASN A 59 6.07 32.91 17.04
N LEU A 60 6.23 32.40 18.26
CA LEU A 60 5.24 32.51 19.34
C LEU A 60 5.45 33.75 20.22
N GLY A 61 6.39 34.64 19.89
CA GLY A 61 6.68 35.86 20.63
C GLY A 61 7.51 35.66 21.90
N ILE A 62 8.20 34.52 22.04
CA ILE A 62 8.99 34.17 23.22
C ILE A 62 10.47 34.36 22.91
N LYS A 63 11.14 35.17 23.73
CA LYS A 63 12.58 35.41 23.61
C LYS A 63 13.36 34.20 24.14
N VAL A 64 14.41 33.82 23.42
CA VAL A 64 15.25 32.66 23.74
C VAL A 64 16.70 33.09 23.95
N ASP A 65 17.18 32.94 25.17
CA ASP A 65 18.59 33.16 25.52
C ASP A 65 19.30 31.80 25.73
N TRP A 66 20.62 31.81 25.64
CA TRP A 66 21.47 30.64 25.92
C TRP A 66 22.33 30.91 27.14
N ASP A 67 22.28 30.02 28.12
CA ASP A 67 23.18 30.01 29.27
C ASP A 67 24.25 28.93 29.05
N ASN A 68 25.45 29.40 28.69
CA ASN A 68 26.57 28.52 28.39
C ASN A 68 27.16 27.84 29.63
N THR A 69 27.10 28.50 30.78
CA THR A 69 27.65 28.00 32.04
C THR A 69 26.90 26.74 32.48
N ASN A 70 25.57 26.77 32.38
CA ASN A 70 24.71 25.65 32.77
C ASN A 70 24.27 24.76 31.59
N ARG A 71 24.70 25.10 30.36
CA ARG A 71 24.30 24.45 29.10
C ARG A 71 22.78 24.27 28.99
N GLN A 72 22.05 25.39 29.09
CA GLN A 72 20.60 25.40 29.09
C GLN A 72 20.03 26.54 28.24
N VAL A 73 18.85 26.29 27.68
CA VAL A 73 18.06 27.34 27.01
C VAL A 73 17.24 28.07 28.07
N VAL A 74 17.15 29.40 27.94
CA VAL A 74 16.35 30.26 28.81
C VAL A 74 15.23 30.88 27.98
N LEU A 75 13.99 30.49 28.25
CA LEU A 75 12.80 31.00 27.57
C LEU A 75 12.17 32.10 28.44
N LYS A 76 12.14 33.33 27.92
CA LYS A 76 11.61 34.50 28.64
C LYS A 76 10.10 34.60 28.42
N LYS A 77 9.32 34.46 29.49
CA LYS A 77 7.85 34.55 29.49
C LYS A 77 7.38 35.54 30.55
N SER A 78 6.23 36.18 30.33
CA SER A 78 5.64 37.16 31.26
C SER A 78 5.32 36.60 32.66
N GLY A 79 5.22 35.27 32.82
CA GLY A 79 4.93 34.58 34.08
C GLY A 79 6.15 33.91 34.74
N GLY A 80 7.37 34.26 34.31
CA GLY A 80 8.62 33.69 34.81
C GLY A 80 9.38 32.91 33.74
N ASP A 81 10.70 32.85 33.89
CA ASP A 81 11.58 32.16 32.95
C ASP A 81 11.43 30.64 33.05
N ILE A 82 11.47 29.98 31.88
CA ILE A 82 11.60 28.53 31.79
C ILE A 82 13.05 28.21 31.44
N LEU A 83 13.69 27.36 32.25
CA LEU A 83 15.05 26.89 32.00
C LEU A 83 14.98 25.46 31.47
N LEU A 84 15.63 25.22 30.33
CA LEU A 84 15.65 23.94 29.65
C LEU A 84 17.10 23.43 29.53
N PRO A 85 17.58 22.66 30.51
CA PRO A 85 18.88 22.02 30.45
C PRO A 85 18.93 20.98 29.33
N ILE A 86 19.96 21.00 28.49
CA ILE A 86 20.07 20.09 27.34
C ILE A 86 20.41 18.66 27.79
N GLN A 87 19.83 17.65 27.12
CA GLN A 87 20.02 16.22 27.41
C GLN A 87 19.66 15.82 28.85
N LYS A 88 18.59 16.40 29.39
CA LYS A 88 18.01 16.05 30.68
C LYS A 88 16.57 15.56 30.50
N ASP A 89 16.06 14.91 31.53
CA ASP A 89 14.69 14.40 31.67
C ASP A 89 13.78 15.37 32.44
N TYR A 90 14.18 16.65 32.52
CA TYR A 90 13.40 17.70 33.16
C TYR A 90 13.67 19.08 32.55
N TYR A 91 12.74 20.00 32.78
CA TYR A 91 12.92 21.44 32.65
C TYR A 91 12.48 22.14 33.95
N LEU A 92 12.80 23.42 34.09
CA LEU A 92 12.50 24.19 35.29
C LEU A 92 11.51 25.29 34.97
N VAL A 93 10.40 25.33 35.69
CA VAL A 93 9.43 26.44 35.66
C VAL A 93 9.46 27.10 37.03
N ASN A 94 9.84 28.36 37.11
CA ASN A 94 9.95 29.09 38.39
C ASN A 94 10.80 28.35 39.44
N GLY A 95 11.86 27.67 38.99
CA GLY A 95 12.77 26.88 39.83
C GLY A 95 12.28 25.47 40.19
N GLN A 96 11.05 25.08 39.86
CA GLN A 96 10.54 23.73 40.09
C GLN A 96 10.83 22.81 38.91
N LYS A 97 11.33 21.60 39.19
CA LYS A 97 11.58 20.59 38.16
C LYS A 97 10.27 19.98 37.66
N VAL A 98 10.04 20.10 36.37
CA VAL A 98 8.95 19.43 35.65
C VAL A 98 9.56 18.31 34.82
N PRO A 99 9.14 17.05 35.00
CA PRO A 99 9.68 15.92 34.26
C PRO A 99 9.28 16.02 32.78
N THR A 100 10.17 15.59 31.89
CA THR A 100 9.92 15.43 30.46
C THR A 100 10.67 14.24 29.93
N GLU A 101 10.17 13.60 28.87
CA GLU A 101 10.83 12.41 28.32
C GLU A 101 12.23 12.74 27.76
N ILE A 102 12.40 13.88 27.07
CA ILE A 102 13.70 14.40 26.58
C ILE A 102 13.61 15.93 26.46
N SER A 103 14.54 16.66 27.09
CA SER A 103 14.61 18.13 27.04
C SER A 103 15.14 18.71 25.72
N GLY A 104 15.87 17.93 24.93
CA GLY A 104 16.38 18.30 23.62
C GLY A 104 17.86 17.97 23.39
N GLU A 105 18.32 18.20 22.17
CA GLU A 105 19.71 18.02 21.75
C GLU A 105 20.24 19.22 20.96
N ILE A 106 21.57 19.35 20.87
CA ILE A 106 22.21 20.36 20.04
C ILE A 106 22.72 19.68 18.76
N LYS A 107 22.34 20.22 17.62
CA LYS A 107 22.81 19.80 16.29
C LYS A 107 23.08 21.05 15.47
N ASN A 108 24.27 21.15 14.87
CA ASN A 108 24.70 22.30 14.06
C ASN A 108 24.48 23.66 14.77
N ASP A 109 24.91 23.77 16.04
CA ASP A 109 24.73 24.98 16.87
C ASP A 109 23.27 25.44 17.03
N ARG A 110 22.33 24.49 16.97
CA ARG A 110 20.90 24.71 17.18
C ARG A 110 20.35 23.69 18.15
N THR A 111 19.48 24.18 19.05
CA THR A 111 18.74 23.31 19.96
C THR A 111 17.50 22.77 19.26
N PHE A 112 17.40 21.44 19.19
CA PHE A 112 16.25 20.71 18.71
C PHE A 112 15.54 20.03 19.87
N VAL A 113 14.21 20.11 19.89
CA VAL A 113 13.38 19.50 20.93
C VAL A 113 12.29 18.63 20.32
N PRO A 114 11.81 17.59 21.02
CA PRO A 114 10.63 16.86 20.58
C PRO A 114 9.44 17.80 20.43
N VAL A 115 8.68 17.67 19.35
CA VAL A 115 7.51 18.54 19.09
C VAL A 115 6.47 18.50 20.22
N ARG A 116 6.38 17.40 20.98
CA ARG A 116 5.52 17.30 22.16
C ARG A 116 5.92 18.31 23.26
N LEU A 117 7.22 18.55 23.44
CA LEU A 117 7.70 19.49 24.45
C LEU A 117 7.27 20.94 24.14
N ILE A 118 7.07 21.28 22.86
CA ILE A 118 6.50 22.58 22.44
C ILE A 118 5.07 22.75 22.98
N ALA A 119 4.26 21.67 22.96
CA ALA A 119 2.90 21.70 23.50
C ALA A 119 2.91 22.02 25.01
N GLU A 120 3.84 21.39 25.74
CA GLU A 120 4.01 21.54 27.19
C GLU A 120 4.54 22.94 27.56
N LEU A 121 5.59 23.41 26.91
CA LEU A 121 6.24 24.69 27.23
C LEU A 121 5.35 25.90 26.94
N PHE A 122 4.58 25.83 25.85
CA PHE A 122 3.89 27.00 25.29
C PHE A 122 2.38 26.93 25.35
N ASP A 123 1.83 25.89 25.98
CA ASP A 123 0.39 25.71 26.12
C ASP A 123 -0.32 25.70 24.75
N ARG A 124 0.25 24.93 23.80
CA ARG A 124 -0.20 24.85 22.40
C ARG A 124 -0.78 23.49 22.06
N ASN A 125 -1.69 23.48 21.10
CA ASN A 125 -2.09 22.25 20.44
C ASN A 125 -1.06 21.92 19.34
N VAL A 126 -0.52 20.70 19.39
CA VAL A 126 0.46 20.21 18.42
C VAL A 126 -0.10 19.02 17.65
N GLY A 127 0.06 19.03 16.33
CA GLY A 127 -0.37 17.97 15.42
C GLY A 127 0.72 17.55 14.43
N TRP A 128 0.53 16.39 13.81
CA TRP A 128 1.37 15.86 12.76
C TRP A 128 0.51 15.52 11.53
N ASP A 129 0.77 16.18 10.41
CA ASP A 129 0.23 15.79 9.12
C ASP A 129 1.21 14.85 8.42
N ASN A 130 0.82 13.57 8.36
CA ASN A 130 1.65 12.53 7.76
C ASN A 130 1.70 12.60 6.22
N ASN A 131 0.73 13.27 5.58
CA ASN A 131 0.65 13.41 4.13
C ASN A 131 1.68 14.42 3.64
N THR A 132 1.72 15.58 4.30
CA THR A 132 2.62 16.68 3.94
C THR A 132 3.92 16.67 4.74
N LYS A 133 4.07 15.75 5.72
CA LYS A 133 5.15 15.74 6.72
C LYS A 133 5.27 17.09 7.40
N THR A 134 4.14 17.58 7.90
CA THR A 134 4.04 18.91 8.51
C THR A 134 3.77 18.81 10.01
N VAL A 135 4.55 19.55 10.79
CA VAL A 135 4.25 19.86 12.19
C VAL A 135 3.27 21.02 12.24
N LEU A 136 2.12 20.82 12.89
CA LEU A 136 1.09 21.84 13.12
C LEU A 136 1.18 22.32 14.56
N ILE A 137 1.27 23.63 14.80
CA ILE A 137 1.33 24.23 16.14
C ILE A 137 0.29 25.36 16.20
N ASN A 138 -0.75 25.20 17.01
CA ASN A 138 -1.87 26.14 17.10
C ASN A 138 -2.17 26.54 18.55
N ASP A 139 -2.87 27.67 18.72
CA ASP A 139 -3.40 28.10 20.01
C ASP A 139 -4.37 27.07 20.63
N LYS A 140 -4.43 26.96 21.96
CA LYS A 140 -5.41 26.11 22.64
C LYS A 140 -6.83 26.52 22.29
N GLY A 141 -7.69 25.53 22.02
CA GLY A 141 -9.07 25.75 21.57
C GLY A 141 -9.20 25.96 20.06
N GLN A 142 -8.11 26.34 19.37
CA GLN A 142 -8.00 26.08 17.94
C GLN A 142 -7.59 24.62 17.79
N ILE A 143 -8.53 23.77 17.38
CA ILE A 143 -8.19 22.42 16.94
C ILE A 143 -7.07 22.58 15.91
N PRO A 144 -5.99 21.77 15.97
CA PRO A 144 -5.50 20.89 14.93
C PRO A 144 -5.96 21.02 13.51
N ALA A 145 -6.47 22.14 13.04
CA ALA A 145 -7.03 22.20 11.72
C ALA A 145 -5.84 21.85 10.85
N PRO A 146 -5.87 20.68 10.16
CA PRO A 146 -5.17 20.67 8.88
C PRO A 146 -5.71 21.91 8.19
N VAL A 147 -4.89 22.70 7.52
CA VAL A 147 -5.41 23.82 6.74
C VAL A 147 -6.51 23.25 5.85
N VAL A 148 -7.79 23.34 6.27
CA VAL A 148 -8.94 22.83 5.53
C VAL A 148 -9.24 23.93 4.54
N LYS A 149 -8.29 24.17 3.64
CA LYS A 149 -8.72 24.32 2.27
C LYS A 149 -9.33 22.97 1.96
N SER A 150 -10.63 22.96 1.71
CA SER A 150 -11.32 21.90 0.99
C SER A 150 -10.71 21.79 -0.42
N THR A 151 -9.44 21.41 -0.52
CA THR A 151 -8.95 20.66 -1.66
C THR A 151 -9.45 19.26 -1.39
N ASN A 152 -10.47 18.82 -2.10
CA ASN A 152 -10.80 17.39 -2.15
C ASN A 152 -9.48 16.65 -2.41
N THR A 153 -8.87 16.02 -1.38
CA THR A 153 -7.65 15.21 -1.59
C THR A 153 -7.96 13.97 -2.44
N PHE A 154 -9.26 13.70 -2.56
CA PHE A 154 -9.88 12.68 -3.38
C PHE A 154 -10.67 13.33 -4.52
N GLU A 155 -10.12 13.28 -5.73
CA GLU A 155 -10.84 13.66 -6.95
C GLU A 155 -11.72 12.49 -7.42
N GLU A 156 -13.02 12.70 -7.56
CA GLU A 156 -13.90 11.68 -8.13
C GLU A 156 -13.66 11.54 -9.64
N ALA A 157 -13.65 10.31 -10.15
CA ALA A 157 -13.51 10.04 -11.57
C ALA A 157 -14.27 8.79 -12.00
N LYS A 158 -14.82 8.82 -13.21
CA LYS A 158 -15.43 7.65 -13.85
C LYS A 158 -14.35 6.85 -14.58
N VAL A 159 -14.25 5.56 -14.31
CA VAL A 159 -13.37 4.66 -15.05
C VAL A 159 -13.98 4.36 -16.41
N LEU A 160 -13.27 4.70 -17.48
CA LEU A 160 -13.70 4.48 -18.85
C LEU A 160 -13.26 3.09 -19.36
N ARG A 161 -12.03 2.69 -19.05
CA ARG A 161 -11.53 1.34 -19.30
C ARG A 161 -10.29 1.04 -18.47
N VAL A 162 -10.02 -0.25 -18.32
CA VAL A 162 -8.77 -0.75 -17.77
C VAL A 162 -7.81 -1.05 -18.91
N VAL A 163 -6.64 -0.41 -18.88
CA VAL A 163 -5.57 -0.60 -19.88
C VAL A 163 -4.77 -1.84 -19.52
N ASP A 164 -4.29 -1.90 -18.28
CA ASP A 164 -3.66 -3.09 -17.69
C ASP A 164 -3.93 -3.16 -16.17
N GLY A 165 -3.35 -4.15 -15.48
CA GLY A 165 -3.56 -4.40 -14.06
C GLY A 165 -3.31 -3.20 -13.16
N ASP A 166 -2.38 -2.32 -13.53
CA ASP A 166 -1.99 -1.13 -12.76
C ASP A 166 -2.22 0.22 -13.48
N THR A 167 -2.96 0.20 -14.60
CA THR A 167 -3.18 1.37 -15.45
C THR A 167 -4.62 1.42 -15.95
N ILE A 168 -5.28 2.56 -15.75
CA ILE A 168 -6.66 2.80 -16.20
C ILE A 168 -6.78 4.09 -17.02
N GLU A 169 -7.86 4.21 -17.78
CA GLU A 169 -8.33 5.46 -18.34
C GLU A 169 -9.59 5.92 -17.62
N ILE A 170 -9.64 7.20 -17.32
CA ILE A 170 -10.71 7.84 -16.56
C ILE A 170 -11.25 9.07 -17.29
N ASP A 171 -12.38 9.57 -16.81
CA ASP A 171 -12.87 10.92 -17.03
C ASP A 171 -13.24 11.56 -15.68
N ARG A 172 -12.67 12.73 -15.41
CA ARG A 172 -12.96 13.57 -14.23
C ARG A 172 -13.66 14.89 -14.60
N GLY A 173 -14.36 14.91 -15.74
CA GLY A 173 -14.98 16.10 -16.32
C GLY A 173 -14.00 16.95 -17.15
N LYS A 174 -12.81 16.42 -17.45
CA LYS A 174 -11.77 17.08 -18.25
C LYS A 174 -11.41 16.30 -19.51
N GLY A 175 -12.17 15.25 -19.83
CA GLY A 175 -11.89 14.34 -20.92
C GLY A 175 -11.05 13.15 -20.48
N LYS A 176 -10.54 12.41 -21.47
CA LYS A 176 -9.87 11.13 -21.25
C LYS A 176 -8.45 11.33 -20.72
N GLU A 177 -8.17 10.77 -19.55
CA GLU A 177 -6.85 10.80 -18.92
C GLU A 177 -6.41 9.39 -18.50
N LYS A 178 -5.11 9.11 -18.59
CA LYS A 178 -4.52 7.85 -18.11
C LYS A 178 -4.01 8.01 -16.69
N VAL A 179 -4.19 6.98 -15.89
CA VAL A 179 -3.72 6.93 -14.50
C VAL A 179 -2.86 5.69 -14.31
N ARG A 180 -1.66 5.86 -13.77
CA ARG A 180 -0.76 4.80 -13.32
C ARG A 180 -0.82 4.70 -11.80
N PHE A 181 -1.04 3.48 -11.30
CA PHE A 181 -1.24 3.23 -9.88
C PHE A 181 0.06 3.37 -9.09
N VAL A 182 0.08 4.25 -8.10
CA VAL A 182 1.27 4.47 -7.28
C VAL A 182 1.58 3.25 -6.40
N LEU A 183 2.88 2.98 -6.20
CA LEU A 183 3.42 1.91 -5.36
C LEU A 183 3.14 0.45 -5.76
N VAL A 184 2.47 0.20 -6.89
CA VAL A 184 2.17 -1.17 -7.34
C VAL A 184 2.64 -1.39 -8.78
N ASN A 185 3.14 -2.59 -9.07
CA ASN A 185 3.47 -3.03 -10.42
C ASN A 185 2.84 -4.39 -10.68
N THR A 186 1.98 -4.47 -11.69
CA THR A 186 1.39 -5.75 -12.11
C THR A 186 2.27 -6.40 -13.19
N PRO A 187 2.29 -7.74 -13.29
CA PRO A 187 3.00 -8.42 -14.37
C PRO A 187 2.41 -8.02 -15.73
N GLU A 188 3.28 -7.77 -16.70
CA GLU A 188 2.88 -7.24 -18.00
C GLU A 188 2.06 -8.26 -18.80
N THR A 189 0.92 -7.84 -19.38
CA THR A 189 0.09 -8.73 -20.19
C THR A 189 0.53 -8.84 -21.65
N VAL A 190 1.26 -7.83 -22.15
CA VAL A 190 1.66 -7.72 -23.56
C VAL A 190 3.02 -7.02 -23.69
N HIS A 191 4.10 -7.65 -23.25
CA HIS A 191 5.44 -7.08 -23.45
C HIS A 191 5.98 -7.44 -24.85
N PRO A 192 6.35 -6.47 -25.71
CA PRO A 192 6.78 -6.73 -27.10
C PRO A 192 7.95 -7.71 -27.26
N LYS A 193 8.78 -7.87 -26.22
CA LYS A 193 9.94 -8.77 -26.21
C LYS A 193 9.84 -9.96 -25.25
N LYS A 194 8.92 -9.92 -24.27
CA LYS A 194 8.88 -10.91 -23.17
C LYS A 194 7.60 -11.75 -23.17
N GLY A 195 6.61 -11.40 -23.99
CA GLY A 195 5.30 -12.05 -23.96
C GLY A 195 4.51 -11.65 -22.73
N ALA A 196 3.47 -12.43 -22.41
CA ALA A 196 2.68 -12.25 -21.19
C ALA A 196 3.44 -12.81 -19.98
N GLU A 197 3.63 -12.01 -18.94
CA GLU A 197 4.25 -12.45 -17.68
C GLU A 197 3.26 -13.29 -16.86
N PHE A 198 3.82 -14.20 -16.05
CA PHE A 198 3.03 -15.04 -15.15
C PHE A 198 2.11 -14.18 -14.27
N PHE A 199 0.83 -14.56 -14.18
CA PHE A 199 -0.21 -13.86 -13.42
C PHE A 199 -0.63 -12.48 -13.97
N GLY A 200 -0.06 -12.02 -15.09
CA GLY A 200 -0.42 -10.73 -15.68
C GLY A 200 -1.87 -10.67 -16.17
N LYS A 201 -2.35 -11.75 -16.80
CA LYS A 201 -3.73 -11.80 -17.31
C LYS A 201 -4.75 -11.77 -16.17
N GLU A 202 -4.44 -12.47 -15.09
CA GLU A 202 -5.21 -12.54 -13.87
C GLU A 202 -5.29 -11.18 -13.20
N ALA A 203 -4.16 -10.47 -13.05
CA ALA A 203 -4.12 -9.11 -12.52
C ALA A 203 -4.96 -8.14 -13.37
N SER A 204 -4.79 -8.16 -14.70
CA SER A 204 -5.57 -7.34 -15.64
C SER A 204 -7.07 -7.63 -15.58
N ASN A 205 -7.45 -8.91 -15.51
CA ASN A 205 -8.84 -9.32 -15.39
C ASN A 205 -9.44 -8.93 -14.03
N PHE A 206 -8.67 -9.04 -12.95
CA PHE A 206 -9.10 -8.62 -11.62
C PHE A 206 -9.40 -7.12 -11.61
N THR A 207 -8.47 -6.29 -12.10
CA THR A 207 -8.69 -4.84 -12.23
C THR A 207 -9.91 -4.52 -13.11
N LYS A 208 -10.08 -5.20 -14.24
CA LYS A 208 -11.29 -5.08 -15.08
C LYS A 208 -12.56 -5.38 -14.30
N SER A 209 -12.60 -6.49 -13.55
CA SER A 209 -13.77 -6.88 -12.77
C SER A 209 -14.10 -5.88 -11.65
N GLN A 210 -13.08 -5.23 -11.10
CA GLN A 210 -13.23 -4.35 -9.94
C GLN A 210 -13.50 -2.90 -10.31
N LEU A 211 -13.00 -2.41 -11.46
CA LEU A 211 -13.02 -0.99 -11.79
C LEU A 211 -13.82 -0.61 -13.04
N THR A 212 -14.09 -1.53 -13.98
CA THR A 212 -14.79 -1.18 -15.23
C THR A 212 -16.16 -0.57 -14.94
N ASP A 213 -16.45 0.57 -15.59
CA ASP A 213 -17.69 1.35 -15.45
C ASP A 213 -18.01 1.82 -14.02
N LYS A 214 -17.04 1.80 -13.10
CA LYS A 214 -17.21 2.30 -11.74
C LYS A 214 -16.72 3.73 -11.59
N THR A 215 -17.28 4.41 -10.60
CA THR A 215 -16.72 5.64 -10.04
C THR A 215 -15.66 5.28 -9.01
N VAL A 216 -14.51 5.96 -9.07
CA VAL A 216 -13.41 5.82 -8.13
C VAL A 216 -13.01 7.18 -7.59
N TYR A 217 -12.28 7.18 -6.49
CA TYR A 217 -11.69 8.38 -5.92
C TYR A 217 -10.17 8.33 -6.06
N LEU A 218 -9.60 9.40 -6.58
CA LEU A 218 -8.19 9.51 -6.91
C LEU A 218 -7.48 10.33 -5.85
N GLN A 219 -6.48 9.75 -5.21
CA GLN A 219 -5.63 10.47 -4.28
C GLN A 219 -4.26 10.67 -4.87
N LYS A 220 -3.85 11.93 -5.00
CA LYS A 220 -2.48 12.29 -5.37
C LYS A 220 -1.56 12.13 -4.15
N ASP A 221 -0.35 11.66 -4.40
CA ASP A 221 0.75 11.77 -3.45
C ASP A 221 1.49 13.10 -3.72
N THR A 222 2.78 13.03 -4.05
CA THR A 222 3.62 14.21 -4.28
C THR A 222 3.64 14.57 -5.76
N SER A 223 3.93 13.60 -6.63
CA SER A 223 4.01 13.80 -8.08
C SER A 223 2.62 13.82 -8.71
N ASP A 224 2.41 14.68 -9.71
CA ASP A 224 1.13 14.71 -10.44
C ASP A 224 1.10 13.70 -11.58
N THR A 225 2.13 13.71 -12.43
CA THR A 225 2.26 12.83 -13.60
C THR A 225 3.63 12.20 -13.66
N ASP A 226 3.73 11.05 -14.34
CA ASP A 226 5.01 10.50 -14.76
C ASP A 226 5.54 11.15 -16.05
N ARG A 227 6.73 10.72 -16.49
CA ARG A 227 7.38 11.17 -17.73
C ARG A 227 6.60 10.87 -19.02
N TYR A 228 5.57 10.04 -18.95
CA TYR A 228 4.70 9.67 -20.09
C TYR A 228 3.36 10.41 -20.03
N GLY A 229 3.20 11.35 -19.10
CA GLY A 229 1.98 12.15 -18.92
C GLY A 229 0.82 11.38 -18.29
N ARG A 230 1.07 10.22 -17.67
CA ARG A 230 0.03 9.49 -16.91
C ARG A 230 -0.06 10.08 -15.51
N LEU A 231 -1.27 10.33 -15.03
CA LEU A 231 -1.49 10.75 -13.65
C LEU A 231 -1.00 9.67 -12.67
N LEU A 232 -0.32 10.08 -11.61
CA LEU A 232 0.13 9.21 -10.54
C LEU A 232 -0.86 9.31 -9.38
N ARG A 233 -1.61 8.23 -9.11
CA ARG A 233 -2.66 8.21 -8.09
C ARG A 233 -2.71 6.90 -7.30
N TYR A 234 -3.16 6.99 -6.06
CA TYR A 234 -3.82 5.88 -5.37
C TYR A 234 -5.29 5.86 -5.77
N ILE A 235 -5.82 4.67 -6.06
CA ILE A 235 -7.19 4.49 -6.49
C ILE A 235 -8.02 3.95 -5.34
N TRP A 236 -9.14 4.59 -5.05
CA TRP A 236 -10.03 4.23 -3.97
C TRP A 236 -11.39 3.83 -4.55
N ILE A 237 -11.82 2.59 -4.27
CA ILE A 237 -13.11 2.06 -4.73
C ILE A 237 -14.29 2.64 -3.95
N GLU A 238 -14.01 3.14 -2.75
CA GLU A 238 -14.94 3.88 -1.89
C GLU A 238 -14.21 5.06 -1.28
N ARG A 239 -14.92 6.17 -1.06
CA ARG A 239 -14.35 7.35 -0.42
C ARG A 239 -13.99 7.02 1.04
N PRO A 240 -12.75 7.29 1.47
CA PRO A 240 -12.41 7.14 2.87
C PRO A 240 -13.09 8.18 3.75
N SER A 241 -13.17 7.87 5.04
CA SER A 241 -13.79 8.74 6.04
C SER A 241 -13.03 10.06 6.27
N SER A 242 -11.74 10.11 5.92
CA SER A 242 -10.90 11.31 6.05
C SER A 242 -9.76 11.35 5.02
N ASP A 243 -9.09 12.50 4.91
CA ASP A 243 -7.88 12.70 4.09
C ASP A 243 -6.65 11.91 4.58
N ASN A 244 -6.72 11.36 5.80
CA ASN A 244 -5.72 10.44 6.37
C ASN A 244 -6.38 9.12 6.77
N PRO A 245 -6.69 8.25 5.79
CA PRO A 245 -7.45 7.02 6.01
C PRO A 245 -6.73 6.05 6.96
N SER A 246 -7.50 5.30 7.77
CA SER A 246 -6.93 4.28 8.66
C SER A 246 -6.30 3.12 7.88
N ASN A 247 -5.48 2.31 8.55
CA ASN A 247 -4.90 1.11 7.94
C ASN A 247 -5.96 0.13 7.43
N GLU A 248 -7.11 0.05 8.11
CA GLU A 248 -8.25 -0.78 7.74
C GLU A 248 -8.92 -0.25 6.47
N GLU A 249 -9.14 1.07 6.38
CA GLU A 249 -9.68 1.70 5.17
C GLU A 249 -8.70 1.57 4.00
N ILE A 250 -7.39 1.75 4.21
CA ILE A 250 -6.40 1.53 3.16
C ILE A 250 -6.48 0.09 2.64
N LYS A 251 -6.49 -0.91 3.53
CA LYS A 251 -6.56 -2.33 3.12
C LYS A 251 -7.84 -2.71 2.37
N SER A 252 -8.97 -2.13 2.76
CA SER A 252 -10.30 -2.51 2.25
C SER A 252 -10.83 -1.64 1.11
N LYS A 253 -10.39 -0.38 1.01
CA LYS A 253 -10.90 0.61 0.05
C LYS A 253 -9.84 1.11 -0.94
N CYS A 254 -8.54 1.03 -0.63
CA CYS A 254 -7.50 1.40 -1.60
C CYS A 254 -7.22 0.23 -2.53
N PHE A 255 -7.57 0.37 -3.80
CA PHE A 255 -7.42 -0.68 -4.81
C PHE A 255 -5.95 -1.11 -4.99
N ASN A 256 -5.00 -0.18 -4.86
CA ASN A 256 -3.58 -0.50 -4.88
C ASN A 256 -3.21 -1.50 -3.77
N ALA A 257 -3.74 -1.30 -2.56
CA ALA A 257 -3.52 -2.22 -1.43
C ALA A 257 -4.22 -3.57 -1.67
N ILE A 258 -5.42 -3.56 -2.24
CA ILE A 258 -6.19 -4.77 -2.60
C ILE A 258 -5.43 -5.62 -3.63
N LEU A 259 -4.79 -5.00 -4.63
CA LEU A 259 -3.94 -5.70 -5.60
C LEU A 259 -2.79 -6.44 -4.91
N LEU A 260 -2.10 -5.78 -3.97
CA LEU A 260 -1.01 -6.38 -3.21
C LEU A 260 -1.49 -7.52 -2.31
N ALA A 261 -2.61 -7.31 -1.60
CA ALA A 261 -3.19 -8.31 -0.71
C ALA A 261 -3.63 -9.58 -1.46
N GLY A 262 -4.14 -9.41 -2.68
CA GLY A 262 -4.52 -10.50 -3.58
C GLY A 262 -3.36 -11.09 -4.39
N GLY A 263 -2.12 -10.65 -4.17
CA GLY A 263 -0.95 -11.14 -4.91
C GLY A 263 -0.98 -10.84 -6.40
N TYR A 264 -1.74 -9.83 -6.84
CA TYR A 264 -1.82 -9.42 -8.26
C TYR A 264 -0.70 -8.47 -8.69
N ALA A 265 0.00 -7.88 -7.73
CA ALA A 265 1.05 -6.90 -7.97
C ALA A 265 2.21 -7.05 -6.97
N ASN A 266 3.34 -6.47 -7.33
CA ASN A 266 4.47 -6.22 -6.45
C ASN A 266 4.51 -4.78 -5.97
N VAL A 267 5.10 -4.54 -4.80
CA VAL A 267 5.40 -3.17 -4.36
C VAL A 267 6.51 -2.60 -5.25
N SER A 268 6.28 -1.42 -5.82
CA SER A 268 7.26 -0.74 -6.67
C SER A 268 7.40 0.73 -6.26
N THR A 269 8.56 1.09 -5.70
CA THR A 269 8.78 2.42 -5.11
C THR A 269 9.49 3.36 -6.07
N PHE A 270 8.86 4.50 -6.35
CA PHE A 270 9.47 5.61 -7.08
C PHE A 270 9.33 6.88 -6.23
N PRO A 271 10.38 7.26 -5.47
CA PRO A 271 10.36 8.52 -4.72
C PRO A 271 10.07 9.72 -5.64
N PRO A 272 9.33 10.74 -5.19
CA PRO A 272 8.87 10.97 -3.81
C PRO A 272 7.56 10.25 -3.40
N ASP A 273 6.94 9.46 -4.28
CA ASP A 273 5.61 8.88 -4.06
C ASP A 273 5.66 7.62 -3.18
N VAL A 274 5.75 7.83 -1.86
CA VAL A 274 5.98 6.77 -0.87
C VAL A 274 4.99 6.77 0.30
N LYS A 275 3.88 7.52 0.23
CA LYS A 275 2.93 7.73 1.33
C LYS A 275 2.51 6.46 2.08
N TYR A 276 2.26 5.35 1.38
CA TYR A 276 1.80 4.08 1.98
C TYR A 276 2.82 2.93 1.93
N VAL A 277 4.09 3.23 1.64
CA VAL A 277 5.09 2.19 1.33
C VAL A 277 5.26 1.13 2.42
N ASP A 278 5.30 1.54 3.70
CA ASP A 278 5.53 0.59 4.79
C ASP A 278 4.35 -0.34 5.02
N LEU A 279 3.12 0.17 4.88
CA LEU A 279 1.92 -0.65 4.95
C LEU A 279 1.85 -1.60 3.74
N PHE A 280 2.14 -1.11 2.53
CA PHE A 280 2.10 -1.91 1.31
C PHE A 280 3.13 -3.04 1.34
N ARG A 281 4.35 -2.79 1.86
CA ARG A 281 5.36 -3.83 2.10
C ARG A 281 4.88 -4.89 3.10
N LYS A 282 4.15 -4.50 4.15
CA LYS A 282 3.56 -5.44 5.11
C LYS A 282 2.47 -6.30 4.44
N ILE A 283 1.61 -5.68 3.64
CA ILE A 283 0.54 -6.38 2.90
C ILE A 283 1.14 -7.36 1.89
N GLU A 284 2.13 -6.95 1.10
CA GLU A 284 2.80 -7.83 0.14
C GLU A 284 3.48 -9.02 0.84
N ARG A 285 4.15 -8.78 1.98
CA ARG A 285 4.74 -9.85 2.79
C ARG A 285 3.69 -10.85 3.26
N GLN A 286 2.55 -10.37 3.75
CA GLN A 286 1.44 -11.25 4.16
C GLN A 286 0.93 -12.09 2.98
N ALA A 287 0.80 -11.50 1.78
CA ALA A 287 0.41 -12.23 0.58
C ALA A 287 1.46 -13.29 0.16
N ARG A 288 2.76 -13.00 0.34
CA ARG A 288 3.85 -13.97 0.15
C ARG A 288 3.77 -15.13 1.13
N ASP A 289 3.63 -14.83 2.42
CA ASP A 289 3.64 -15.84 3.49
C ASP A 289 2.50 -16.87 3.33
N VAL A 290 1.39 -16.45 2.72
CA VAL A 290 0.23 -17.30 2.43
C VAL A 290 0.16 -17.80 0.98
N ASN A 291 1.23 -17.59 0.20
CA ASN A 291 1.39 -18.06 -1.20
C ASN A 291 0.24 -17.70 -2.14
N VAL A 292 -0.20 -16.44 -2.13
CA VAL A 292 -1.32 -15.97 -2.97
C VAL A 292 -0.82 -15.32 -4.26
N GLY A 293 -1.53 -15.57 -5.37
CA GLY A 293 -1.31 -14.93 -6.67
C GLY A 293 0.10 -15.15 -7.21
N LEU A 294 0.85 -14.07 -7.44
CA LEU A 294 2.27 -14.08 -7.83
C LEU A 294 3.16 -14.95 -6.95
N TRP A 295 2.75 -15.18 -5.70
CA TRP A 295 3.48 -15.95 -4.71
C TRP A 295 3.03 -17.41 -4.62
N SER A 296 1.99 -17.79 -5.36
CA SER A 296 1.59 -19.18 -5.48
C SER A 296 2.64 -19.90 -6.35
N GLN A 297 3.22 -20.98 -5.83
CA GLN A 297 4.22 -21.75 -6.60
C GLN A 297 3.58 -22.28 -7.88
N SER A 298 4.06 -21.82 -9.04
CA SER A 298 3.98 -22.61 -10.26
C SER A 298 5.33 -22.59 -10.96
N PHE A 299 5.94 -23.78 -11.01
CA PHE A 299 7.12 -24.17 -11.78
C PHE A 299 8.40 -23.34 -11.58
N GLU A 300 9.23 -23.75 -10.61
CA GLU A 300 10.63 -23.96 -10.96
C GLU A 300 10.68 -25.05 -12.04
N ILE A 301 10.64 -24.67 -13.32
CA ILE A 301 11.17 -25.57 -14.35
C ILE A 301 12.67 -25.62 -14.10
N ASN A 302 13.11 -26.72 -13.49
CA ASN A 302 14.45 -27.23 -13.66
C ASN A 302 14.85 -27.05 -15.12
N ASN A 303 15.83 -26.19 -15.39
CA ASN A 303 16.48 -26.07 -16.68
C ASN A 303 16.92 -27.45 -17.15
N GLY A 304 16.12 -28.02 -18.04
CA GLY A 304 16.35 -29.29 -18.71
C GLY A 304 15.58 -29.26 -20.03
N ASN A 305 16.22 -28.68 -21.04
CA ASN A 305 15.98 -28.80 -22.47
C ASN A 305 14.68 -29.50 -22.91
N LYS A 306 13.76 -28.73 -23.53
CA LYS A 306 13.47 -28.78 -24.98
C LYS A 306 12.36 -27.78 -25.33
N ASP A 307 12.59 -27.05 -26.41
CA ASP A 307 11.70 -26.08 -27.04
C ASP A 307 10.40 -26.77 -27.53
N PRO A 308 9.18 -26.30 -27.18
CA PRO A 308 7.94 -26.95 -27.63
C PRO A 308 7.51 -26.62 -29.07
N PHE A 309 8.33 -25.93 -29.87
CA PHE A 309 7.98 -25.54 -31.25
C PHE A 309 8.83 -26.20 -32.34
N GLU A 310 9.18 -27.49 -32.19
CA GLU A 310 9.55 -28.32 -33.35
C GLU A 310 8.28 -28.98 -33.93
N ILE A 311 7.87 -28.49 -35.11
CA ILE A 311 6.80 -29.05 -35.92
C ILE A 311 7.41 -30.15 -36.79
N ASP A 312 7.15 -31.42 -36.46
CA ASP A 312 7.28 -32.51 -37.41
C ASP A 312 5.90 -33.06 -37.78
N ASN A 313 5.57 -32.85 -39.06
CA ASN A 313 4.47 -33.50 -39.75
C ASN A 313 4.77 -34.99 -39.88
N GLU A 314 3.85 -35.87 -39.47
CA GLU A 314 3.45 -37.01 -40.29
C GLU A 314 2.16 -37.71 -39.82
N ASN A 315 1.34 -38.05 -40.81
CA ASN A 315 0.05 -38.69 -40.74
C ASN A 315 0.11 -40.14 -40.20
N LYS A 316 -0.88 -40.54 -39.39
CA LYS A 316 -1.68 -41.78 -39.63
C LYS A 316 -2.90 -41.92 -38.69
N VAL A 317 -4.07 -41.65 -39.27
CA VAL A 317 -5.30 -42.44 -39.27
C VAL A 317 -5.47 -43.51 -38.18
N SER A 318 -6.52 -43.39 -37.35
CA SER A 318 -7.61 -44.38 -37.36
C SER A 318 -8.84 -43.95 -36.56
N ASN A 319 -9.99 -44.22 -37.18
CA ASN A 319 -11.35 -43.96 -36.75
C ASN A 319 -11.74 -44.70 -35.47
N LYS A 320 -12.64 -44.09 -34.67
CA LYS A 320 -13.93 -44.73 -34.38
C LYS A 320 -14.98 -43.73 -33.89
N ALA A 321 -16.13 -43.85 -34.54
CA ALA A 321 -17.34 -43.06 -34.43
C ALA A 321 -18.08 -43.27 -33.11
N SER A 322 -18.92 -42.30 -32.73
CA SER A 322 -20.40 -42.42 -32.81
C SER A 322 -21.12 -41.18 -32.23
N ASN A 323 -21.80 -40.43 -33.11
CA ASN A 323 -23.25 -40.08 -33.08
C ASN A 323 -23.92 -39.75 -31.72
N LYS A 324 -24.77 -38.72 -31.54
CA LYS A 324 -25.77 -38.11 -32.45
C LYS A 324 -26.44 -36.87 -31.78
N VAL A 325 -26.77 -35.86 -32.61
CA VAL A 325 -28.05 -35.09 -32.69
C VAL A 325 -28.39 -33.99 -31.65
N VAL A 326 -28.10 -32.73 -32.05
CA VAL A 326 -29.02 -31.61 -32.40
C VAL A 326 -30.31 -31.36 -31.56
N ASN A 327 -30.45 -30.18 -30.91
CA ASN A 327 -31.30 -29.05 -31.38
C ASN A 327 -31.33 -27.78 -30.48
N LYS A 328 -31.54 -26.62 -31.12
CA LYS A 328 -31.66 -25.25 -30.58
C LYS A 328 -32.95 -24.99 -29.76
N LYS A 329 -32.91 -24.10 -28.76
CA LYS A 329 -33.78 -22.89 -28.61
C LYS A 329 -33.43 -22.02 -27.37
N GLN A 330 -33.66 -20.71 -27.51
CA GLN A 330 -33.37 -19.63 -26.56
C GLN A 330 -34.27 -19.63 -25.31
N ASN A 331 -33.74 -19.17 -24.16
CA ASN A 331 -34.36 -18.21 -23.20
C ASN A 331 -33.36 -17.85 -22.07
N LYS A 332 -33.17 -16.55 -21.78
CA LYS A 332 -32.64 -16.02 -20.48
C LYS A 332 -33.83 -15.90 -19.49
N PRO A 333 -33.68 -15.77 -18.15
CA PRO A 333 -32.51 -15.33 -17.38
C PRO A 333 -32.17 -16.16 -16.12
N VAL A 334 -31.07 -15.76 -15.45
CA VAL A 334 -30.61 -15.98 -14.04
C VAL A 334 -29.13 -16.41 -14.10
N GLN A 335 -28.23 -15.49 -13.78
CA GLN A 335 -26.83 -15.83 -13.54
C GLN A 335 -26.73 -16.51 -12.18
N THR A 336 -26.87 -17.84 -12.14
CA THR A 336 -26.45 -18.64 -10.99
C THR A 336 -24.92 -18.69 -11.00
N SER A 337 -24.30 -18.14 -9.95
CA SER A 337 -22.85 -18.02 -9.78
C SER A 337 -22.13 -19.36 -9.50
N GLY A 338 -22.83 -20.50 -9.67
CA GLY A 338 -22.34 -21.84 -9.37
C GLY A 338 -21.18 -22.24 -10.28
N GLN A 339 -19.97 -21.82 -9.92
CA GLN A 339 -18.75 -22.18 -10.64
C GLN A 339 -18.24 -23.53 -10.13
N THR A 340 -18.00 -24.45 -11.07
CA THR A 340 -17.26 -25.68 -10.79
C THR A 340 -15.78 -25.36 -10.70
N ILE A 341 -15.12 -25.87 -9.66
CA ILE A 341 -13.68 -25.68 -9.45
C ILE A 341 -12.91 -26.58 -10.44
N ASN A 342 -12.15 -25.97 -11.34
CA ASN A 342 -11.20 -26.69 -12.21
C ASN A 342 -9.88 -26.90 -11.44
N ALA A 343 -9.84 -27.93 -10.60
CA ALA A 343 -8.66 -28.35 -9.84
C ALA A 343 -8.60 -29.88 -9.74
N ASN A 344 -7.53 -30.42 -9.16
CA ASN A 344 -7.40 -31.86 -8.97
C ASN A 344 -8.62 -32.40 -8.19
N PRO A 345 -9.39 -33.37 -8.74
CA PRO A 345 -10.62 -33.88 -8.11
C PRO A 345 -10.43 -34.41 -6.68
N LYS A 346 -9.20 -34.82 -6.31
CA LYS A 346 -8.85 -35.34 -4.99
C LYS A 346 -8.57 -34.26 -3.95
N ASP A 347 -8.38 -33.00 -4.36
CA ASP A 347 -8.07 -31.91 -3.43
C ASP A 347 -9.27 -31.45 -2.61
N LYS A 348 -8.99 -30.66 -1.57
CA LYS A 348 -10.01 -29.97 -0.77
C LYS A 348 -10.38 -28.63 -1.39
N ALA A 349 -11.67 -28.38 -1.55
CA ALA A 349 -12.23 -27.23 -2.24
C ALA A 349 -11.87 -25.90 -1.58
N TYR A 350 -11.70 -25.85 -0.25
CA TYR A 350 -11.37 -24.61 0.47
C TYR A 350 -10.06 -23.97 0.01
N LYS A 351 -9.12 -24.76 -0.53
CA LYS A 351 -7.86 -24.28 -1.07
C LYS A 351 -8.05 -23.36 -2.30
N TYR A 352 -9.18 -23.51 -2.99
CA TYR A 352 -9.51 -22.80 -4.23
C TYR A 352 -10.71 -21.86 -4.07
N ALA A 353 -11.39 -21.91 -2.92
CA ALA A 353 -12.64 -21.20 -2.70
C ALA A 353 -12.46 -19.72 -2.37
N ASN A 354 -11.28 -19.25 -1.97
CA ASN A 354 -11.01 -17.83 -1.67
C ASN A 354 -12.04 -17.18 -0.71
N GLY A 355 -12.52 -17.94 0.28
CA GLY A 355 -13.54 -17.48 1.25
C GLY A 355 -15.00 -17.54 0.76
N MET A 356 -15.24 -17.98 -0.48
CA MET A 356 -16.58 -18.20 -1.04
C MET A 356 -17.33 -19.33 -0.35
N ILE A 357 -18.64 -19.38 -0.52
CA ILE A 357 -19.48 -20.47 -0.05
C ILE A 357 -19.17 -21.74 -0.84
N ILE A 358 -18.85 -22.84 -0.14
CA ILE A 358 -18.60 -24.14 -0.75
C ILE A 358 -19.83 -25.02 -0.57
N ALA A 359 -20.56 -25.24 -1.66
CA ALA A 359 -21.68 -26.18 -1.71
C ALA A 359 -21.22 -27.56 -2.16
N ASN A 360 -21.64 -28.60 -1.44
CA ASN A 360 -21.39 -29.99 -1.82
C ASN A 360 -22.59 -30.52 -2.62
N LYS A 361 -22.39 -30.73 -3.92
CA LYS A 361 -23.42 -31.17 -4.86
C LYS A 361 -24.06 -32.52 -4.53
N ASN A 362 -23.39 -33.36 -3.72
CA ASN A 362 -23.91 -34.68 -3.35
C ASN A 362 -24.77 -34.64 -2.08
N SER A 363 -24.44 -33.78 -1.10
CA SER A 363 -25.20 -33.70 0.16
C SER A 363 -26.28 -32.62 0.14
N GLY A 364 -26.25 -31.71 -0.84
CA GLY A 364 -27.12 -30.55 -0.88
C GLY A 364 -26.85 -29.56 0.26
N ILE A 365 -25.66 -29.62 0.88
CA ILE A 365 -25.26 -28.76 2.00
C ILE A 365 -24.17 -27.79 1.56
N TYR A 366 -24.27 -26.53 1.98
CA TYR A 366 -23.21 -25.53 1.81
C TYR A 366 -22.52 -25.15 3.12
N HIS A 367 -21.26 -24.75 3.00
CA HIS A 367 -20.38 -24.39 4.10
C HIS A 367 -19.85 -22.96 3.90
N VAL A 368 -19.89 -22.17 4.97
CA VAL A 368 -19.28 -20.83 5.07
C VAL A 368 -17.83 -20.95 5.57
N SER A 369 -16.98 -19.98 5.25
CA SER A 369 -15.55 -20.00 5.58
C SER A 369 -15.23 -20.11 7.09
N SER A 370 -16.15 -19.66 7.94
CA SER A 370 -16.07 -19.77 9.40
C SER A 370 -16.58 -21.10 9.98
N GLY A 371 -17.17 -21.97 9.16
CA GLY A 371 -17.80 -23.22 9.59
C GLY A 371 -16.82 -24.38 9.77
N ARG A 372 -17.10 -25.27 10.73
CA ARG A 372 -16.23 -26.43 11.09
C ARG A 372 -15.89 -27.31 9.87
N ASP A 373 -16.86 -27.51 8.99
CA ASP A 373 -16.74 -28.47 7.88
C ASP A 373 -16.33 -27.84 6.54
N TYR A 374 -16.07 -26.53 6.53
CA TYR A 374 -15.65 -25.79 5.33
C TYR A 374 -14.43 -26.41 4.64
N LYS A 375 -13.47 -26.92 5.43
CA LYS A 375 -12.23 -27.51 4.92
C LYS A 375 -12.37 -28.97 4.46
N LYS A 376 -13.55 -29.59 4.64
CA LYS A 376 -13.74 -31.03 4.42
C LYS A 376 -14.23 -31.38 3.01
N VAL A 377 -14.85 -30.45 2.30
CA VAL A 377 -15.43 -30.68 0.97
C VAL A 377 -14.32 -30.92 -0.06
N SER A 378 -14.45 -31.98 -0.87
CA SER A 378 -13.54 -32.27 -1.98
C SER A 378 -13.90 -31.47 -3.24
N VAL A 379 -12.91 -31.04 -4.01
CA VAL A 379 -13.05 -30.33 -5.30
C VAL A 379 -14.03 -31.03 -6.23
N LYS A 380 -13.95 -32.35 -6.36
CA LYS A 380 -14.86 -33.14 -7.23
C LYS A 380 -16.35 -32.94 -6.96
N ASN A 381 -16.71 -32.54 -5.73
CA ASN A 381 -18.08 -32.38 -5.26
C ASN A 381 -18.46 -30.93 -4.99
N ALA A 382 -17.54 -29.98 -5.20
CA ALA A 382 -17.73 -28.59 -4.81
C ALA A 382 -18.31 -27.74 -5.93
N ILE A 383 -19.24 -26.86 -5.54
CA ILE A 383 -19.76 -25.75 -6.33
C ILE A 383 -19.55 -24.49 -5.48
N LEU A 384 -18.98 -23.44 -6.07
CA LEU A 384 -18.72 -22.19 -5.36
C LEU A 384 -19.83 -21.17 -5.59
N TYR A 385 -20.22 -20.46 -4.53
CA TYR A 385 -21.14 -19.34 -4.58
C TYR A 385 -20.54 -18.12 -3.86
N LYS A 386 -20.85 -16.92 -4.33
CA LYS A 386 -20.32 -15.68 -3.73
C LYS A 386 -21.02 -15.37 -2.42
N THR A 387 -22.30 -15.70 -2.29
CA THR A 387 -23.12 -15.42 -1.11
C THR A 387 -23.92 -16.65 -0.63
N GLU A 388 -24.31 -16.65 0.65
CA GLU A 388 -25.19 -17.70 1.20
C GLU A 388 -26.56 -17.73 0.51
N GLN A 389 -27.07 -16.55 0.11
CA GLN A 389 -28.34 -16.42 -0.61
C GLN A 389 -28.30 -17.07 -1.99
N GLU A 390 -27.19 -16.97 -2.72
CA GLU A 390 -27.02 -17.63 -4.02
C GLU A 390 -27.02 -19.17 -3.88
N ALA A 391 -26.37 -19.69 -2.85
CA ALA A 391 -26.38 -21.13 -2.56
C ALA A 391 -27.77 -21.63 -2.16
N GLN A 392 -28.51 -20.85 -1.35
CA GLN A 392 -29.90 -21.16 -0.95
C GLN A 392 -30.86 -21.15 -2.15
N ASN A 393 -30.77 -20.12 -3.01
CA ASN A 393 -31.57 -20.05 -4.23
C ASN A 393 -31.28 -21.21 -5.20
N ALA A 394 -30.05 -21.75 -5.15
CA ALA A 394 -29.65 -22.95 -5.88
C ALA A 394 -30.04 -24.27 -5.19
N GLY A 395 -30.82 -24.22 -4.11
CA GLY A 395 -31.38 -25.39 -3.41
C GLY A 395 -30.46 -26.01 -2.35
N PHE A 396 -29.35 -25.34 -1.98
CA PHE A 396 -28.45 -25.83 -0.94
C PHE A 396 -28.86 -25.35 0.44
N ARG A 397 -28.75 -26.26 1.42
CA ARG A 397 -29.06 -26.01 2.83
C ARG A 397 -27.79 -25.67 3.60
N ARG A 398 -27.86 -24.77 4.58
CA ARG A 398 -26.69 -24.43 5.41
C ARG A 398 -26.28 -25.63 6.26
N ALA A 399 -24.97 -25.86 6.40
CA ALA A 399 -24.47 -26.84 7.36
C ALA A 399 -24.86 -26.45 8.80
N GLU A 400 -25.46 -27.38 9.53
CA GLU A 400 -25.75 -27.20 10.96
C GLU A 400 -24.44 -27.16 11.76
N LYS A 401 -24.44 -26.41 12.88
CA LYS A 401 -23.24 -26.10 13.68
C LYS A 401 -22.64 -27.30 14.41
#